data_AF-A0A133UBN2-F1
#
_entry.id   AF-A0A133UBN2-F1
#
_cell.length_a   1.000
_cell.length_b   1.000
_cell.length_c   1.000
_cell.angle_alpha   90.00
_cell.angle_beta   90.00
_cell.angle_gamma   90.00
#
_symmetry.space_group_name_H-M   'P 1'
#
loop_
_entity.id
_entity.type
_entity.pdbx_description
1 polymer ?
#
loop_
_entity_poly.entity_id
_entity_poly.type
_entity_poly.pdbx_seq_one_letter_code
_entity_poly.pdbx_strand_id
1 'polypeptide(L)' 'MLCGAVLGGAPKKDLETLEEAGENIGYSFDIQDDIIDTFAEEDQYGREPCRDIRLGKKPLHVIQALGRGSTQK' A
#
# COMPACT_ATOMS: atom_id res chain seq x y z
N MET A 1 15.31 -4.71 -0.72
CA MET A 1 16.12 -4.36 -1.92
C MET A 1 17.34 -3.54 -1.53
N LEU A 2 17.15 -2.32 -1.00
CA LEU A 2 18.25 -1.43 -0.62
C LEU A 2 19.29 -2.07 0.33
N CYS A 3 18.84 -2.74 1.41
CA CYS A 3 19.77 -3.42 2.34
C CYS A 3 20.69 -4.42 1.62
N GLY A 4 20.17 -5.18 0.66
CA GLY A 4 20.97 -6.13 -0.12
C GLY A 4 22.00 -5.42 -1.02
N ALA A 5 21.61 -4.29 -1.63
CA ALA A 5 22.52 -3.50 -2.46
C ALA A 5 23.63 -2.83 -1.64
N VAL A 6 23.32 -2.35 -0.43
CA VAL A 6 24.32 -1.83 0.51
C VAL A 6 25.32 -2.91 0.91
N LEU A 7 24.83 -4.09 1.32
CA LEU A 7 25.69 -5.21 1.70
C LEU A 7 26.52 -5.74 0.53
N GLY A 8 26.01 -5.63 -0.71
CA GLY A 8 26.70 -6.00 -1.93
C GLY A 8 27.70 -4.97 -2.45
N GLY A 9 27.84 -3.80 -1.81
CA GLY A 9 28.75 -2.75 -2.25
C GLY A 9 28.32 -2.09 -3.57
N ALA A 10 27.01 -1.98 -3.83
CA ALA A 10 26.49 -1.37 -5.04
C ALA A 10 26.91 0.11 -5.16
N PRO A 11 27.12 0.62 -6.39
CA PRO A 11 27.39 2.04 -6.63
C PRO A 11 26.28 2.94 -6.07
N LYS A 12 26.66 4.16 -5.65
CA LYS A 12 25.73 5.16 -5.09
C LYS A 12 24.48 5.39 -5.95
N LYS A 13 24.65 5.48 -7.28
CA LYS A 13 23.54 5.67 -8.22
C LYS A 13 22.49 4.54 -8.13
N ASP A 14 22.94 3.30 -7.96
CA ASP A 14 22.04 2.16 -7.87
C ASP A 14 21.32 2.15 -6.51
N LEU A 15 21.99 2.57 -5.44
CA LEU A 15 21.36 2.74 -4.13
C LEU A 15 20.22 3.77 -4.17
N GLU A 16 20.47 4.95 -4.75
CA GLU A 16 19.45 6.00 -4.91
C GLU A 16 18.26 5.50 -5.74
N THR A 17 18.54 4.79 -6.84
CA THR A 17 17.49 4.20 -7.69
C THR A 17 16.65 3.17 -6.93
N LEU A 18 17.30 2.31 -6.13
CA LEU A 18 16.61 1.26 -5.36
C LEU A 18 15.85 1.80 -4.15
N GLU A 19 16.29 2.92 -3.59
CA GLU A 19 15.59 3.64 -2.54
C GLU A 19 14.27 4.20 -3.08
N GLU A 20 14.32 4.97 -4.16
CA GLU A 20 13.14 5.54 -4.82
C GLU A 20 12.19 4.44 -5.31
N ALA A 21 12.71 3.38 -5.93
CA ALA A 21 11.90 2.25 -6.36
C ALA A 21 11.25 1.54 -5.15
N GLY A 22 12.01 1.33 -4.07
CA GLY A 22 11.51 0.67 -2.86
C GLY A 22 10.39 1.46 -2.19
N GLU A 23 10.51 2.77 -2.11
CA GLU A 23 9.49 3.66 -1.57
C GLU A 23 8.20 3.61 -2.40
N ASN A 24 8.30 3.80 -3.72
CA ASN A 24 7.14 3.80 -4.61
C ASN A 24 6.44 2.43 -4.66
N ILE A 25 7.20 1.34 -4.65
CA ILE A 25 6.65 -0.02 -4.56
C ILE A 25 5.95 -0.22 -3.21
N GLY A 26 6.55 0.25 -2.11
CA GLY A 26 5.97 0.16 -0.78
C GLY A 26 4.59 0.83 -0.70
N TYR A 27 4.48 2.08 -1.15
CA TYR A 27 3.20 2.78 -1.19
C TYR A 27 2.18 2.09 -2.11
N SER A 28 2.60 1.69 -3.31
CA SER A 28 1.71 1.03 -4.27
C SER A 28 1.17 -0.29 -3.74
N PHE A 29 2.01 -1.06 -3.05
CA PHE A 29 1.63 -2.34 -2.44
C PHE A 29 0.65 -2.14 -1.29
N ASP A 30 0.91 -1.20 -0.37
CA ASP A 30 0.02 -0.94 0.76
C ASP A 30 -1.36 -0.46 0.30
N ILE A 31 -1.42 0.44 -0.70
CA ILE A 31 -2.68 0.88 -1.31
C ILE A 31 -3.43 -0.29 -1.94
N GLN A 32 -2.73 -1.18 -2.65
CA GLN A 32 -3.35 -2.34 -3.28
C GLN A 32 -3.83 -3.36 -2.25
N ASP A 33 -3.09 -3.61 -1.17
CA ASP A 33 -3.49 -4.50 -0.07
C ASP A 33 -4.74 -3.96 0.64
N ASP A 34 -4.81 -2.65 0.88
CA ASP A 34 -6.01 -1.97 1.40
C ASP A 34 -7.23 -2.18 0.50
N ILE A 35 -7.06 -2.11 -0.83
CA ILE A 35 -8.15 -2.33 -1.79
C ILE A 35 -8.57 -3.80 -1.78
N ILE A 36 -7.61 -4.73 -1.74
CA ILE A 36 -7.89 -6.16 -1.69
C ILE A 36 -8.62 -6.51 -0.39
N ASP A 37 -8.20 -5.97 0.77
CA ASP A 37 -8.90 -6.18 2.05
C ASP A 37 -10.37 -5.77 1.98
N THR A 38 -10.67 -4.64 1.34
CA THR A 38 -12.06 -4.16 1.24
C THR A 38 -12.91 -4.95 0.25
N PHE A 39 -12.35 -5.35 -0.90
CA PHE A 39 -13.16 -5.77 -2.06
C PHE A 39 -12.96 -7.21 -2.53
N ALA A 40 -11.91 -7.91 -2.11
CA ALA A 40 -11.71 -9.29 -2.52
C ALA A 40 -12.62 -10.24 -1.72
N GLU A 41 -13.00 -11.35 -2.33
CA GLU A 41 -13.74 -12.40 -1.66
C GLU A 41 -12.81 -13.19 -0.70
N GLU A 42 -13.39 -13.79 0.35
CA GLU A 42 -12.62 -14.50 1.38
C GLU A 42 -11.80 -15.67 0.80
N ASP A 43 -12.31 -16.36 -0.22
CA ASP A 43 -11.61 -17.46 -0.90
C ASP A 43 -10.40 -17.00 -1.72
N GLN A 44 -10.41 -15.75 -2.21
CA GLN A 44 -9.31 -15.16 -2.97
C GLN A 44 -8.21 -14.61 -2.07
N TYR A 45 -8.60 -14.00 -0.94
CA TYR A 45 -7.69 -13.29 -0.05
C TYR A 45 -7.26 -14.10 1.17
N GLY A 46 -8.06 -15.11 1.55
CA GLY A 46 -7.86 -15.95 2.72
C GLY A 46 -8.26 -15.28 4.04
N ARG A 47 -8.99 -14.16 4.00
CA ARG A 47 -9.47 -13.39 5.17
C ARG A 47 -10.82 -12.77 4.88
N GLU A 48 -11.64 -12.57 5.91
CA GLU A 48 -12.91 -11.83 5.79
C GLU A 48 -12.69 -10.42 5.21
N PRO A 49 -13.54 -9.96 4.27
CA PRO A 49 -13.45 -8.60 3.73
C PRO A 49 -13.65 -7.50 4.79
N CYS A 50 -13.11 -6.32 4.51
CA CYS A 50 -13.20 -5.12 5.35
C CYS A 50 -12.62 -5.30 6.77
N ARG A 51 -11.72 -6.25 6.98
CA ARG A 51 -11.12 -6.52 8.29
C ARG A 51 -10.38 -5.30 8.82
N ASP A 52 -9.63 -4.60 7.99
CA ASP A 52 -8.84 -3.44 8.41
C ASP A 52 -9.73 -2.27 8.84
N ILE A 53 -10.84 -2.05 8.11
CA ILE A 53 -11.86 -1.05 8.46
C ILE A 53 -12.49 -1.37 9.82
N ARG A 54 -12.83 -2.65 10.06
CA ARG A 54 -13.38 -3.12 11.35
C ARG A 54 -12.43 -2.92 12.52
N LEU A 55 -11.12 -2.98 12.28
CA LEU A 55 -10.07 -2.72 13.27
C LEU A 55 -9.76 -1.22 13.43
N GLY A 56 -10.46 -0.34 12.70
CA GLY A 56 -10.33 1.11 12.82
C GLY A 56 -9.22 1.73 11.95
N LYS A 57 -8.60 0.94 11.05
CA LYS A 57 -7.75 1.51 9.98
C LYS A 57 -8.63 2.40 9.09
N LYS A 58 -8.04 3.45 8.54
CA LYS A 58 -8.70 4.34 7.58
C LYS A 58 -8.00 4.23 6.22
N PRO A 59 -8.30 3.21 5.40
CA PRO A 59 -7.68 3.05 4.10
C PRO A 59 -7.82 4.29 3.23
N LEU A 60 -6.83 4.55 2.37
CA LEU A 60 -6.81 5.76 1.55
C LEU A 60 -8.08 5.90 0.70
N HIS A 61 -8.55 4.80 0.10
CA HIS A 61 -9.76 4.82 -0.74
C HIS A 61 -11.03 5.19 0.04
N VAL A 62 -11.13 4.83 1.33
CA VAL A 62 -12.24 5.23 2.20
C VAL A 62 -12.19 6.72 2.49
N ILE A 63 -11.00 7.26 2.80
CA ILE A 63 -10.82 8.71 3.01
C ILE A 63 -11.18 9.50 1.75
N GLN A 64 -10.75 9.03 0.58
CA GLN A 64 -11.09 9.65 -0.71
C GLN A 64 -12.59 9.62 -0.99
N ALA A 65 -13.25 8.49 -0.72
CA ALA A 65 -14.70 8.35 -0.87
C ALA A 65 -15.47 9.32 0.05
N LEU A 66 -15.08 9.41 1.33
CA LEU A 66 -15.67 10.34 2.29
C LEU A 66 -15.47 11.80 1.89
N GLY A 67 -14.25 12.15 1.44
CA GLY A 67 -13.93 13.49 0.95
C GLY A 67 -14.83 13.91 -0.21
N ARG A 68 -14.98 13.04 -1.22
CA ARG A 68 -15.86 13.29 -2.38
C ARG A 68 -17.34 13.35 -2.01
N GLY A 69 -17.80 12.50 -1.08
CA GLY A 69 -19.17 12.52 -0.58
C GLY A 69 -19.51 13.82 0.16
N SER A 70 -18.54 14.42 0.87
CA SER A 70 -18.73 15.70 1.56
C SER A 70 -18.72 16.93 0.65
N THR A 71 -18.21 16.82 -0.58
CA THR A 71 -18.17 17.93 -1.57
C THR A 71 -19.43 17.99 -2.47
N GLN A 72 -20.30 16.98 -2.44
CA GLN A 72 -21.64 17.07 -3.06
C GLN A 72 -22.61 17.81 -2.11
N LYS A 73 -22.49 19.14 -2.05
CA LYS A 73 -23.52 20.05 -1.53
C LYS A 73 -23.61 21.29 -2.42
#